data_AF-F3YBB0-F1
#
_entry.id   AF-F3YBB0-F1
#
_cell.length_a   1.000
_cell.length_b   1.000
_cell.length_c   1.000
_cell.angle_alpha   90.00
_cell.angle_beta   90.00
_cell.angle_gamma   90.00
#
_symmetry.space_group_name_H-M   'P 1'
#
loop_
_entity.id
_entity.type
_entity.pdbx_description
1 polymer ?
#
loop_
_entity_poly.entity_id
_entity_poly.type
_entity_poly.pdbx_seq_one_letter_code
_entity_poly.pdbx_strand_id
1 'polypeptide(L)'
;MVYLDQITALNGLKKDKMIGKGQLNNQISSLIFNYLNQFEVPNHFIKQINRQEQLVKKVEIILLEVVVRNYAAGSLSERLGIEEGSELTFPVLEFYYKKDKLGDSMINDNHIQLLNIATKK
;
A
#
# COMPACT_ATOMS: atom_id res chain seq x y z
N MET A 1 -4.10 3.91 15.52
CA MET A 1 -3.48 4.56 14.34
C MET A 1 -4.22 5.85 14.07
N VAL A 2 -3.49 6.94 13.81
CA VAL A 2 -4.04 8.29 13.56
C VAL A 2 -3.77 8.67 12.10
N TYR A 3 -4.79 9.12 11.37
CA TYR A 3 -4.67 9.61 10.01
C TYR A 3 -4.50 11.12 9.97
N LEU A 4 -3.44 11.58 9.32
CA LEU A 4 -3.12 13.01 9.21
C LEU A 4 -3.57 13.58 7.86
N ASP A 5 -3.86 14.88 7.85
CA ASP A 5 -4.18 15.66 6.64
C ASP A 5 -2.97 15.94 5.74
N GLN A 6 -1.78 15.50 6.16
CA GLN A 6 -0.53 15.69 5.41
C GLN A 6 -0.51 14.82 4.15
N ILE A 7 -0.12 15.40 3.02
CA ILE A 7 0.17 14.73 1.76
C ILE A 7 1.68 14.79 1.53
N THR A 8 2.25 13.65 1.17
CA THR A 8 3.64 13.53 0.72
C THR A 8 3.65 12.90 -0.67
N ALA A 9 4.40 13.47 -1.60
CA ALA A 9 4.66 12.87 -2.91
C ALA A 9 6.16 12.95 -3.24
N LEU A 10 6.60 12.21 -4.27
CA LEU A 10 7.98 12.18 -4.74
C LEU A 10 8.98 11.87 -3.61
N ASN A 11 8.79 10.74 -2.92
CA ASN A 11 9.63 10.32 -1.78
C ASN A 11 9.76 11.41 -0.69
N GLY A 12 8.68 12.14 -0.44
CA GLY A 12 8.61 13.18 0.59
C GLY A 12 9.17 14.54 0.19
N LEU A 13 9.61 14.72 -1.06
CA LEU A 13 10.08 16.01 -1.59
C LEU A 13 8.95 17.04 -1.68
N LYS A 14 7.73 16.60 -1.97
CA LYS A 14 6.55 17.47 -1.97
C LYS A 14 5.72 17.21 -0.72
N LYS A 15 5.58 18.21 0.14
CA LYS A 15 4.72 18.18 1.33
C LYS A 15 3.63 19.22 1.18
N ASP A 16 2.39 18.79 1.40
CA ASP A 16 1.22 19.66 1.40
C ASP A 16 0.24 19.22 2.51
N LYS A 17 -0.79 20.01 2.77
CA LYS A 17 -1.85 19.70 3.73
C LYS A 17 -3.21 19.87 3.06
N MET A 18 -3.99 18.80 3.03
CA MET A 18 -5.36 18.81 2.54
C MET A 18 -6.32 18.54 3.69
N ILE A 19 -7.05 19.58 4.10
CA ILE A 19 -7.99 19.50 5.22
C ILE A 19 -9.04 18.42 4.92
N GLY A 20 -9.25 17.53 5.90
CA GLY A 20 -10.23 16.46 5.80
C GLY A 20 -9.74 15.17 5.14
N LYS A 21 -8.55 15.17 4.51
CA LYS A 21 -7.93 13.95 3.96
C LYS A 21 -7.82 12.85 5.01
N GLY A 22 -7.34 13.17 6.21
CA GLY A 22 -7.16 12.20 7.28
C GLY A 22 -8.50 11.57 7.71
N GLN A 23 -9.56 12.38 7.74
CA GLN A 23 -10.91 11.89 8.06
C GLN A 23 -11.41 10.91 6.99
N LEU A 24 -11.35 11.33 5.72
CA LEU A 24 -11.79 10.52 4.59
C LEU A 24 -11.00 9.21 4.49
N ASN A 25 -9.67 9.28 4.60
CA ASN A 25 -8.82 8.10 4.53
C ASN A 25 -9.13 7.09 5.65
N ASN A 26 -9.34 7.57 6.88
CA ASN A 26 -9.70 6.69 7.99
C ASN A 26 -11.06 6.01 7.78
N GLN A 27 -12.06 6.76 7.32
CA GLN A 27 -13.40 6.22 7.06
C GLN A 27 -13.42 5.22 5.89
N ILE A 28 -12.75 5.55 4.78
CA ILE A 28 -12.61 4.65 3.62
C ILE A 28 -11.83 3.39 3.99
N SER A 29 -10.69 3.54 4.69
CA SER A 29 -9.89 2.41 5.14
C SER A 29 -10.66 1.51 6.10
N SER A 30 -11.43 2.08 7.03
CA SER A 30 -12.29 1.32 7.95
C SER A 30 -13.37 0.55 7.19
N LEU A 31 -13.99 1.15 6.16
CA LEU A 31 -14.98 0.48 5.32
C LEU A 31 -14.37 -0.72 4.58
N ILE A 32 -13.20 -0.54 3.95
CA ILE A 32 -12.50 -1.60 3.23
C ILE A 32 -12.10 -2.74 4.17
N PHE A 33 -11.54 -2.45 5.35
CA PHE A 33 -11.17 -3.50 6.30
C PHE A 33 -12.38 -4.26 6.84
N ASN A 34 -13.50 -3.58 7.09
CA ASN A 34 -14.74 -4.26 7.46
C ASN A 34 -15.24 -5.18 6.34
N TYR A 35 -15.18 -4.75 5.08
CA TYR A 35 -15.51 -5.59 3.94
C TYR A 35 -14.58 -6.82 3.88
N LEU A 36 -13.27 -6.64 4.01
CA LEU A 36 -12.30 -7.75 4.03
C LEU A 36 -12.56 -8.75 5.17
N ASN A 37 -12.99 -8.27 6.34
CA ASN A 37 -13.38 -9.13 7.46
C ASN A 37 -14.58 -10.03 7.14
N GLN A 38 -15.53 -9.57 6.30
CA GLN A 38 -16.68 -10.37 5.86
C GLN A 38 -16.25 -11.56 4.99
N PHE A 39 -15.09 -11.46 4.33
CA PHE A 39 -14.47 -12.54 3.55
C PHE A 39 -13.35 -13.25 4.33
N GLU A 40 -13.30 -13.09 5.65
CA GLU A 40 -12.35 -13.74 6.55
C GLU A 40 -10.86 -13.49 6.22
N VAL A 41 -10.55 -12.38 5.51
CA VAL A 41 -9.17 -12.02 5.18
C VAL A 41 -8.48 -11.45 6.44
N PRO A 42 -7.46 -12.14 7.02
CA PRO A 42 -6.83 -11.69 8.25
C PRO A 42 -6.16 -10.32 8.07
N ASN A 43 -6.47 -9.39 8.95
CA ASN A 43 -5.90 -8.05 8.92
C ASN A 43 -5.76 -7.46 10.33
N HIS A 44 -5.15 -6.28 10.41
CA HIS A 44 -4.86 -5.63 11.69
C HIS A 44 -6.04 -4.82 12.27
N PHE A 45 -7.11 -4.57 11.51
CA PHE A 45 -8.16 -3.65 11.90
C PHE A 45 -9.00 -4.27 13.03
N ILE A 46 -9.31 -3.47 14.06
CA ILE A 46 -10.21 -3.88 15.16
C ILE A 46 -11.50 -3.08 15.09
N LYS A 47 -11.41 -1.75 15.14
CA LYS A 47 -12.57 -0.85 15.02
C LYS A 47 -12.15 0.59 14.75
N GLN A 48 -13.04 1.35 14.12
CA GLN A 48 -12.92 2.80 14.05
C GLN A 48 -13.27 3.44 15.41
N ILE A 49 -12.46 4.40 15.89
CA ILE A 49 -12.67 5.08 17.18
C ILE A 49 -13.38 6.42 16.99
N ASN A 50 -12.97 7.19 15.99
CA ASN A 50 -13.60 8.45 15.60
C ASN A 50 -13.33 8.73 14.11
N ARG A 51 -13.50 9.97 13.65
CA ARG A 51 -13.31 10.29 12.23
C ARG A 51 -11.86 10.16 11.74
N GLN A 52 -10.83 10.29 12.59
CA GLN A 52 -9.42 10.24 12.17
C GLN A 52 -8.62 9.09 12.78
N GLU A 53 -9.21 8.33 13.70
CA GLU A 53 -8.50 7.30 14.45
C GLU A 53 -9.19 5.94 14.34
N GLN A 54 -8.36 4.90 14.28
CA GLN A 54 -8.78 3.50 14.37
C GLN A 54 -7.90 2.71 15.32
N LEU A 55 -8.51 1.77 16.02
CA LEU A 55 -7.85 0.77 16.85
C LEU A 55 -7.43 -0.41 15.96
N VAL A 56 -6.16 -0.80 16.09
CA VAL A 56 -5.56 -1.86 15.28
C VAL A 56 -4.73 -2.78 16.17
N LYS A 57 -4.57 -4.04 15.75
CA LYS A 57 -3.62 -4.98 16.32
C LYS A 57 -2.21 -4.48 16.05
N LYS A 58 -1.34 -4.54 17.06
CA LYS A 58 0.09 -4.30 16.86
C LYS A 58 0.66 -5.47 16.05
N VAL A 59 1.40 -5.14 15.00
CA VAL A 59 2.05 -6.11 14.11
C VAL A 59 3.50 -5.71 13.88
N GLU A 60 4.32 -6.69 13.52
CA GLU A 60 5.63 -6.44 12.91
C GLU A 60 5.42 -6.27 11.40
N ILE A 61 5.81 -5.12 10.87
CA ILE A 61 5.63 -4.81 9.44
C ILE A 61 6.76 -5.47 8.66
N ILE A 62 6.41 -6.35 7.74
CA ILE A 62 7.33 -6.83 6.71
C ILE A 62 7.64 -5.64 5.79
N LEU A 63 8.92 -5.34 5.58
CA LEU A 63 9.40 -4.21 4.77
C LEU A 63 9.25 -4.45 3.26
N LEU A 64 8.03 -4.82 2.85
CA LEU A 64 7.66 -5.19 1.50
C LEU A 64 6.36 -4.50 1.17
N GLU A 65 6.35 -3.72 0.10
CA GLU A 65 5.11 -3.25 -0.51
C GLU A 65 4.66 -4.25 -1.57
N VAL A 66 3.37 -4.61 -1.51
CA VAL A 66 2.73 -5.59 -2.38
C VAL A 66 1.75 -4.83 -3.26
N VAL A 67 2.03 -4.77 -4.56
CA VAL A 67 1.25 -3.99 -5.53
C VAL A 67 0.55 -4.95 -6.48
N VAL A 68 -0.78 -4.87 -6.53
CA VAL A 68 -1.60 -5.61 -7.49
C VAL A 68 -2.14 -4.64 -8.54
N ARG A 69 -2.00 -4.98 -9.82
CA ARG A 69 -2.43 -4.14 -10.94
C ARG A 69 -3.39 -4.91 -11.83
N ASN A 70 -4.56 -4.33 -12.06
CA ASN A 70 -5.54 -4.82 -13.04
C ASN A 70 -5.50 -4.02 -14.36
N TYR A 71 -5.02 -2.78 -14.28
CA TYR A 71 -4.80 -1.88 -15.42
C TYR A 71 -3.37 -1.34 -15.37
N ALA A 72 -2.80 -1.03 -16.54
CA ALA A 72 -1.52 -0.35 -16.65
C ALA A 72 -1.64 1.10 -16.17
N ALA A 73 -0.85 1.50 -15.18
CA ALA A 73 -0.78 2.88 -14.71
C ALA A 73 0.53 3.15 -13.96
N GLY A 74 0.90 4.43 -13.86
CA GLY A 74 2.09 4.89 -13.14
C GLY A 74 3.37 4.18 -13.59
N SER A 75 4.18 3.73 -12.61
CA SER A 75 5.50 3.14 -12.88
C SER A 75 5.48 1.89 -13.76
N LEU A 76 4.36 1.17 -13.85
CA LEU A 76 4.24 0.03 -14.78
C LEU A 76 4.19 0.53 -16.24
N SER A 77 3.35 1.52 -16.51
CA SER A 77 3.19 2.12 -17.84
C SER A 77 4.50 2.74 -18.32
N GLU A 78 5.18 3.52 -17.46
CA GLU A 78 6.47 4.12 -17.77
C GLU A 78 7.55 3.08 -18.07
N ARG A 79 7.65 2.03 -17.25
CA ARG A 79 8.71 1.02 -17.35
C ARG A 79 8.55 0.09 -18.56
N LEU A 80 7.32 -0.24 -18.93
CA LEU A 80 7.03 -1.23 -19.98
C LEU A 80 6.56 -0.58 -21.29
N GLY A 81 6.35 0.73 -21.33
CA GLY A 81 5.83 1.42 -22.51
C GLY A 81 4.39 1.03 -22.85
N ILE A 82 3.62 0.61 -21.85
CA ILE A 82 2.20 0.25 -22.01
C ILE A 82 1.38 1.51 -21.75
N GLU A 83 0.43 1.80 -22.65
CA GLU A 83 -0.47 2.94 -22.52
C GLU A 83 -1.22 2.89 -21.17
N GLU A 84 -1.21 4.01 -20.44
CA GLU A 84 -1.92 4.14 -19.17
C GLU A 84 -3.44 3.99 -19.36
N GLY A 85 -4.07 3.21 -18.49
CA GLY A 85 -5.47 2.80 -18.61
C GLY A 85 -5.69 1.51 -19.39
N SER A 86 -4.66 0.91 -20.00
CA SER A 86 -4.78 -0.38 -20.69
C SER A 86 -5.17 -1.50 -19.71
N GLU A 87 -6.17 -2.30 -20.07
CA GLU A 87 -6.56 -3.49 -19.31
C GLU A 87 -5.48 -4.58 -19.42
N LEU A 88 -5.11 -5.18 -18.29
CA LEU A 88 -4.16 -6.29 -18.25
C LEU A 88 -4.91 -7.61 -18.40
N THR A 89 -4.33 -8.54 -19.14
CA THR A 89 -4.94 -9.87 -19.38
C THR A 89 -5.08 -10.71 -18.11
N PHE A 90 -4.33 -10.37 -17.07
CA PHE A 90 -4.42 -10.94 -15.72
C PHE A 90 -3.88 -9.93 -14.69
N PRO A 91 -4.25 -10.05 -13.40
CA PRO A 91 -3.70 -9.21 -12.34
C PRO A 91 -2.18 -9.41 -12.22
N VAL A 92 -1.42 -8.33 -12.36
CA VAL A 92 0.05 -8.35 -12.19
C VAL A 92 0.38 -8.05 -10.73
N LEU A 93 1.18 -8.93 -10.13
CA LEU A 93 1.71 -8.80 -8.76
C LEU A 93 3.16 -8.33 -8.81
N GLU A 94 3.46 -7.22 -8.13
CA GLU A 94 4.79 -6.66 -8.02
C GLU A 94 5.17 -6.44 -6.55
N PHE A 95 6.46 -6.58 -6.28
CA PHE A 95 7.03 -6.35 -4.96
C PHE A 95 8.01 -5.19 -4.99
N TYR A 96 7.95 -4.33 -3.96
CA TYR A 96 8.87 -3.21 -3.80
C TYR A 96 9.48 -3.25 -2.40
N TYR A 97 10.80 -3.11 -2.32
CA TYR A 97 11.52 -3.13 -1.06
C TYR A 97 11.33 -1.80 -0.34
N LYS A 98 10.57 -1.79 0.76
CA LYS A 98 10.23 -0.55 1.47
C LYS A 98 11.46 0.00 2.20
N LYS A 99 12.18 0.88 1.51
CA LYS A 99 13.42 1.50 1.98
C LYS A 99 13.61 2.80 1.21
N ASP A 100 13.11 3.89 1.78
CA ASP A 100 13.12 5.24 1.19
C ASP A 100 14.51 5.66 0.64
N LYS A 101 15.60 5.29 1.33
CA LYS A 101 16.98 5.58 0.88
C LYS A 101 17.36 4.93 -0.46
N LEU A 102 16.68 3.84 -0.84
CA LEU A 102 16.85 3.14 -2.10
C LEU A 102 15.72 3.45 -3.10
N GLY A 103 14.83 4.40 -2.77
CA GLY A 103 13.72 4.80 -3.62
C GLY A 103 12.69 3.68 -3.85
N ASP A 104 12.48 2.83 -2.84
CA ASP A 104 11.54 1.70 -2.87
C ASP A 104 11.71 0.82 -4.12
N SER A 105 12.91 0.24 -4.27
CA SER A 105 13.27 -0.51 -5.48
C SER A 105 12.35 -1.70 -5.73
N MET A 106 11.96 -1.93 -6.99
CA MET A 106 11.25 -3.15 -7.38
C MET A 106 12.14 -4.38 -7.15
N ILE A 107 11.59 -5.42 -6.55
CA ILE A 107 12.28 -6.67 -6.24
C ILE A 107 11.46 -7.88 -6.70
N ASN A 108 12.12 -9.02 -6.83
CA ASN A 108 11.48 -10.30 -7.13
C ASN A 108 11.61 -11.25 -5.93
N ASP A 109 11.05 -12.46 -6.05
CA ASP A 109 11.08 -13.47 -4.99
C ASP A 109 12.51 -13.88 -4.58
N ASN A 110 13.45 -13.90 -5.53
CA ASN A 110 14.84 -14.23 -5.23
C ASN A 110 15.51 -13.13 -4.38
N HIS A 111 15.20 -11.87 -4.64
CA HIS A 111 15.67 -10.75 -3.82
C HIS A 111 15.03 -10.76 -2.42
N ILE A 112 13.74 -11.10 -2.31
CA ILE A 112 13.04 -11.25 -1.02
C ILE A 112 13.74 -12.32 -0.17
N GLN A 113 14.08 -13.46 -0.78
CA GLN A 113 14.80 -14.54 -0.13
C GLN A 113 16.23 -14.13 0.24
N LEU A 114 16.98 -13.52 -0.69
CA LEU A 114 18.36 -13.05 -0.47
C LEU A 114 18.45 -12.05 0.68
N LEU A 115 17.48 -11.14 0.78
CA LEU A 115 17.41 -10.11 1.81
C LEU A 115 16.78 -10.59 3.13
N ASN A 116 16.33 -11.86 3.19
CA ASN A 116 15.62 -12.44 4.32
C ASN A 116 14.40 -11.61 4.76
N ILE A 117 13.65 -11.05 3.81
CA ILE A 117 12.47 -10.22 4.09
C ILE A 117 11.27 -11.10 4.46
N ALA A 118 11.10 -12.23 3.76
CA ALA A 118 10.04 -13.21 3.99
C ALA A 118 10.49 -14.60 3.53
N THR A 119 9.87 -15.64 4.09
CA THR A 119 10.11 -17.04 3.68
C THR A 119 9.17 -17.44 2.53
N LYS A 120 9.59 -18.43 1.74
CA LYS A 120 8.67 -19.14 0.86
C LYS A 120 7.71 -19.97 1.71
N LYS A 121 6.44 -20.01 1.30
CA LYS A 121 5.43 -20.87 1.90
C LYS A 121 5.49 -22.26 1.29
#